data_AF-X1NEV0-F1
#
_entry.id   AF-X1NEV0-F1
#
_cell.length_a   1.000
_cell.length_b   1.000
_cell.length_c   1.000
_cell.angle_alpha   90.00
_cell.angle_beta   90.00
_cell.angle_gamma   90.00
#
_symmetry.space_group_name_H-M   'P 1'
#
loop_
_entity.id
_entity.type
_entity.pdbx_description
1 polymer ?
#
loop_
_entity_poly.entity_id
_entity_poly.type
_entity_poly.pdbx_seq_one_letter_code
_entity_poly.pdbx_strand_id
1 'polypeptide(L)'
;MYEPRTYRHWIKGGDLVPFNVVVKETDLYIRASTNLKRKALKLVVKYRDILERYIRRYPTFLTSMQPLPVDKNAPHIVKAMSEAASRAGVGPMASVAGAIAEFVGTELLAFSPEIIVENGGDIYLKSLGKRLVGIYAGESPLTGKIGLEITGTDTPLGICTSSGTVGHSLSYGKADAV
;
A
#
# COMPACT_ATOMS: atom_id res chain seq x y z
N MET A 1 15.62 -11.49 -2.07
CA MET A 1 15.09 -12.82 -2.44
C MET A 1 13.60 -12.64 -2.65
N TYR A 2 13.03 -12.96 -3.81
CA TYR A 2 11.59 -12.75 -4.09
C TYR A 2 10.76 -13.73 -3.26
N GLU A 3 9.79 -13.23 -2.49
CA GLU A 3 8.85 -14.06 -1.73
C GLU A 3 7.55 -14.21 -2.52
N PRO A 4 7.18 -15.43 -2.97
CA PRO A 4 5.99 -15.64 -3.78
C PRO A 4 4.72 -15.30 -2.97
N ARG A 5 3.89 -14.39 -3.50
CA ARG A 5 2.65 -13.90 -2.87
C ARG A 5 1.49 -14.91 -2.96
N THR A 6 1.72 -16.13 -2.46
CA THR A 6 0.78 -17.25 -2.50
C THR A 6 -0.54 -16.96 -1.78
N TYR A 7 -0.52 -16.06 -0.79
CA TYR A 7 -1.72 -15.59 -0.08
C TYR A 7 -2.76 -14.94 -1.02
N ARG A 8 -2.35 -14.39 -2.17
CA ARG A 8 -3.29 -13.83 -3.15
C ARG A 8 -4.27 -14.88 -3.69
N HIS A 9 -3.90 -16.17 -3.64
CA HIS A 9 -4.79 -17.27 -4.01
C HIS A 9 -5.94 -17.47 -3.00
N TRP A 10 -5.84 -16.93 -1.79
CA TRP A 10 -6.90 -17.02 -0.78
C TRP A 10 -7.97 -15.95 -0.94
N ILE A 11 -7.73 -14.93 -1.77
CA ILE A 11 -8.64 -13.82 -1.97
C ILE A 11 -9.91 -14.33 -2.68
N LYS A 12 -11.01 -14.35 -1.93
CA LYS A 12 -12.35 -14.68 -2.43
C LYS A 12 -13.10 -13.39 -2.74
N GLY A 13 -13.86 -13.38 -3.82
CA GLY A 13 -14.66 -12.25 -4.28
C GLY A 13 -14.80 -12.30 -5.79
N GLY A 14 -16.02 -12.51 -6.29
CA GLY A 14 -16.29 -12.55 -7.73
C GLY A 14 -16.83 -11.23 -8.28
N ASP A 15 -17.09 -10.27 -7.40
CA ASP A 15 -17.77 -9.01 -7.70
C ASP A 15 -16.85 -7.95 -8.34
N LEU A 16 -15.54 -8.03 -8.08
CA LEU A 16 -14.53 -7.13 -8.65
C LEU A 16 -13.54 -7.88 -9.53
N VAL A 17 -13.13 -7.25 -10.63
CA VAL A 17 -12.14 -7.75 -11.59
C VAL A 17 -10.73 -7.56 -11.02
N PRO A 18 -9.96 -8.64 -10.81
CA PRO A 18 -8.59 -8.55 -10.33
C PRO A 18 -7.60 -8.32 -11.48
N PHE A 19 -6.55 -7.53 -11.23
CA PHE A 19 -5.42 -7.39 -12.13
C PHE A 19 -4.16 -6.91 -11.39
N ASN A 20 -2.99 -7.21 -11.95
CA ASN A 20 -1.70 -6.78 -11.41
C ASN A 20 -1.04 -5.69 -12.25
N VAL A 21 -0.32 -4.81 -11.57
CA VAL A 21 0.58 -3.80 -12.17
C VAL A 21 1.92 -3.85 -11.44
N VAL A 22 2.97 -4.18 -12.18
CA VAL A 22 4.34 -4.26 -11.65
C VAL A 22 5.22 -3.24 -12.37
N VAL A 23 5.91 -2.39 -11.61
CA VAL A 23 6.90 -1.42 -12.08
C VAL A 23 8.06 -1.37 -11.09
N LYS A 24 9.21 -1.91 -11.49
CA LYS A 24 10.38 -2.11 -10.62
C LYS A 24 9.97 -2.86 -9.34
N GLU A 25 10.20 -2.29 -8.16
CA GLU A 25 9.87 -2.90 -6.86
C GLU A 25 8.38 -2.76 -6.50
N THR A 26 7.62 -1.90 -7.18
CA THR A 26 6.18 -1.74 -6.93
C THR A 26 5.42 -2.85 -7.63
N ASP A 27 4.69 -3.66 -6.88
CA ASP A 27 3.78 -4.70 -7.39
C ASP A 27 2.43 -4.54 -6.72
N LEU A 28 1.50 -3.95 -7.46
CA LEU A 28 0.14 -3.74 -7.05
C LEU A 28 -0.75 -4.90 -7.50
N TYR A 29 -1.54 -5.43 -6.57
CA TYR A 29 -2.72 -6.23 -6.88
C TYR A 29 -3.96 -5.37 -6.67
N ILE A 30 -4.70 -5.16 -7.75
CA ILE A 30 -5.81 -4.21 -7.78
C ILE A 30 -7.09 -4.96 -8.10
N ARG A 31 -8.17 -4.59 -7.41
CA ARG A 31 -9.52 -5.06 -7.69
C ARG A 31 -10.43 -3.85 -7.90
N ALA A 32 -11.19 -3.89 -8.98
CA ALA A 32 -12.05 -2.79 -9.42
C ALA A 32 -13.30 -3.33 -10.15
N SER A 33 -14.31 -2.49 -10.36
CA SER A 33 -15.51 -2.89 -11.11
C SER A 33 -15.22 -3.23 -12.58
N THR A 34 -14.12 -2.72 -13.13
CA THR A 34 -13.64 -3.05 -14.49
C THR A 34 -12.12 -3.17 -14.51
N ASN A 35 -11.54 -3.74 -15.58
CA ASN A 35 -10.09 -3.83 -15.72
C ASN A 35 -9.48 -2.46 -16.05
N LEU A 36 -8.80 -1.84 -15.08
CA LEU A 36 -8.16 -0.52 -15.22
C LEU A 36 -6.64 -0.61 -15.37
N LYS A 37 -6.08 -1.77 -15.73
CA LYS A 37 -4.62 -2.05 -15.72
C LYS A 37 -3.79 -0.98 -16.44
N ARG A 38 -4.23 -0.50 -17.62
CA ARG A 38 -3.51 0.55 -18.37
C ARG A 38 -3.50 1.90 -17.64
N LYS A 39 -4.57 2.27 -16.95
CA LYS A 39 -4.64 3.51 -16.17
C LYS A 39 -3.78 3.40 -14.91
N ALA A 40 -3.91 2.29 -14.20
CA ALA A 40 -3.12 1.98 -13.02
C ALA A 40 -1.61 2.00 -13.32
N LEU A 41 -1.17 1.39 -14.44
CA LEU A 41 0.22 1.44 -14.88
C LEU A 41 0.74 2.88 -15.04
N LYS A 42 -0.03 3.75 -15.70
CA LYS A 42 0.35 5.16 -15.87
C LYS A 42 0.48 5.89 -14.53
N LEU A 43 -0.42 5.62 -13.60
CA LEU A 43 -0.40 6.23 -12.26
C LEU A 43 0.78 5.74 -11.43
N VAL A 44 1.08 4.44 -11.45
CA VAL A 44 2.27 3.89 -10.76
C VAL A 44 3.54 4.54 -11.29
N VAL A 45 3.69 4.63 -12.63
CA VAL A 45 4.85 5.29 -13.25
C VAL A 45 4.93 6.76 -12.81
N LYS A 46 3.81 7.50 -12.87
CA LYS A 46 3.72 8.91 -12.44
C LYS A 46 4.21 9.10 -11.00
N TYR A 47 3.67 8.34 -10.05
CA TYR A 47 4.01 8.51 -8.63
C TYR A 47 5.42 8.07 -8.31
N ARG A 48 5.90 6.98 -8.91
CA ARG A 48 7.30 6.57 -8.79
C ARG A 48 8.26 7.63 -9.31
N ASP A 49 8.00 8.18 -10.50
CA ASP A 49 8.84 9.22 -11.11
C ASP A 49 8.86 10.51 -10.27
N ILE A 50 7.74 10.89 -9.65
CA ILE A 50 7.70 11.99 -8.67
C ILE A 50 8.64 11.70 -7.48
N LEU A 51 8.55 10.50 -6.88
CA LEU A 51 9.37 10.12 -5.73
C LEU A 51 10.85 9.98 -6.10
N GLU A 52 11.17 9.30 -7.20
CA GLU A 52 12.55 9.11 -7.68
C GLU A 52 13.21 10.46 -7.97
N ARG A 53 12.50 11.42 -8.59
CA ARG A 53 13.02 12.78 -8.78
C ARG A 53 13.23 13.52 -7.47
N TYR A 54 12.29 13.39 -6.52
CA TYR A 54 12.41 14.05 -5.23
C TYR A 54 13.60 13.50 -4.43
N ILE A 55 13.73 12.17 -4.35
CA ILE A 55 14.85 11.48 -3.70
C ILE A 55 16.19 11.88 -4.33
N ARG A 56 16.27 11.97 -5.66
CA ARG A 56 17.50 12.42 -6.34
C ARG A 56 17.92 13.84 -5.91
N ARG A 57 16.96 14.72 -5.65
CA ARG A 57 17.22 16.09 -5.18
C ARG A 57 17.48 16.15 -3.66
N TYR A 58 16.83 15.27 -2.90
CA TYR A 58 16.92 15.21 -1.44
C TYR A 58 17.21 13.76 -1.00
N PRO A 59 18.47 13.27 -1.14
CA PRO A 59 18.81 11.86 -0.90
C PRO A 59 18.49 11.37 0.51
N THR A 60 18.52 12.27 1.50
CA THR A 60 18.14 11.99 2.90
C THR A 60 16.69 11.52 3.05
N PHE A 61 15.80 11.86 2.10
CA PHE A 61 14.43 11.36 2.11
C PHE A 61 14.36 9.83 1.99
N LEU A 62 15.30 9.22 1.25
CA LEU A 62 15.37 7.77 1.09
C LEU A 62 15.94 7.07 2.32
N THR A 63 16.92 7.67 2.99
CA THR A 63 17.73 6.99 4.02
C THR A 63 17.39 7.38 5.45
N SER A 64 16.60 8.44 5.66
CA SER A 64 16.22 8.86 7.02
C SER A 64 15.41 7.76 7.71
N MET A 65 15.80 7.45 8.95
CA MET A 65 15.05 6.56 9.84
C MET A 65 14.22 7.35 10.87
N GLN A 66 14.25 8.67 10.78
CA GLN A 66 13.57 9.62 11.68
C GLN A 66 12.65 10.54 10.87
N PRO A 67 11.65 11.17 11.52
CA PRO A 67 10.80 12.16 10.88
C PRO A 67 11.62 13.21 10.15
N LEU A 68 11.29 13.43 8.87
CA LEU A 68 11.99 14.38 8.02
C LEU A 68 10.99 15.40 7.49
N PRO A 69 11.04 16.67 7.95
CA PRO A 69 10.19 17.72 7.41
C PRO A 69 10.55 17.99 5.94
N VAL A 70 9.54 18.37 5.16
CA VAL A 70 9.69 18.66 3.73
C VAL A 70 9.18 20.07 3.41
N ASP A 71 9.67 20.63 2.30
CA ASP A 71 9.27 21.95 1.84
C ASP A 71 7.74 22.01 1.59
N LYS A 72 7.12 23.17 1.82
CA LYS A 72 5.67 23.38 1.57
C LYS A 72 5.27 23.10 0.11
N ASN A 73 6.22 23.34 -0.81
CA ASN A 73 6.08 23.15 -2.24
C ASN A 73 6.45 21.72 -2.69
N ALA A 74 6.77 20.82 -1.76
CA ALA A 74 7.03 19.42 -2.10
C ALA A 74 5.80 18.75 -2.73
N PRO A 75 5.99 17.75 -3.61
CA PRO A 75 4.89 17.01 -4.20
C PRO A 75 3.93 16.44 -3.15
N HIS A 76 2.65 16.33 -3.48
CA HIS A 76 1.62 15.93 -2.50
C HIS A 76 1.91 14.59 -1.83
N ILE A 77 2.33 13.57 -2.60
CA ILE A 77 2.71 12.25 -2.06
C ILE A 77 3.89 12.32 -1.09
N VAL A 78 4.86 13.21 -1.34
CA VAL A 78 6.03 13.41 -0.47
C VAL A 78 5.59 14.02 0.87
N LYS A 79 4.68 15.00 0.83
CA LYS A 79 4.12 15.60 2.04
C LYS A 79 3.31 14.59 2.85
N ALA A 80 2.44 13.82 2.20
CA ALA A 80 1.65 12.78 2.86
C ALA A 80 2.55 11.74 3.56
N MET A 81 3.61 11.27 2.87
CA MET A 81 4.59 10.36 3.45
C MET A 81 5.33 10.96 4.66
N SER A 82 5.79 12.21 4.55
CA SER A 82 6.47 12.93 5.63
C SER A 82 5.56 13.10 6.86
N GLU A 83 4.30 13.49 6.64
CA GLU A 83 3.30 13.68 7.70
C GLU A 83 2.97 12.36 8.41
N ALA A 84 2.72 11.28 7.66
CA ALA A 84 2.46 9.96 8.21
C ALA A 84 3.65 9.45 9.04
N ALA A 85 4.85 9.56 8.49
CA ALA A 85 6.08 9.14 9.17
C ALA A 85 6.35 9.96 10.44
N SER A 86 6.04 11.26 10.41
CA SER A 86 6.17 12.12 11.60
C SER A 86 5.24 11.69 12.74
N ARG A 87 4.01 11.24 12.45
CA ARG A 87 3.08 10.77 13.47
C ARG A 87 3.53 9.46 14.11
N ALA A 88 4.22 8.62 13.36
CA ALA A 88 4.75 7.34 13.81
C ALA A 88 6.19 7.40 14.34
N GLY A 89 6.86 8.54 14.27
CA GLY A 89 8.25 8.69 14.72
C GLY A 89 9.28 7.94 13.86
N VAL A 90 9.00 7.76 12.58
CA VAL A 90 9.84 6.99 11.63
C VAL A 90 10.26 7.83 10.42
N GLY A 91 11.09 7.27 9.55
CA GLY A 91 11.47 7.86 8.27
C GLY A 91 10.35 7.84 7.22
N PRO A 92 10.31 8.81 6.28
CA PRO A 92 9.26 8.89 5.25
C PRO A 92 9.09 7.61 4.43
N MET A 93 10.18 6.92 4.09
CA MET A 93 10.13 5.71 3.28
C MET A 93 9.41 4.53 3.95
N ALA A 94 9.22 4.56 5.27
CA ALA A 94 8.40 3.56 5.96
C ALA A 94 6.94 3.56 5.50
N SER A 95 6.47 4.66 4.88
CA SER A 95 5.09 4.82 4.39
C SER A 95 4.93 4.64 2.87
N VAL A 96 6.01 4.30 2.15
CA VAL A 96 6.02 4.37 0.68
C VAL A 96 5.00 3.45 0.01
N ALA A 97 4.82 2.23 0.52
CA ALA A 97 3.94 1.26 -0.11
C ALA A 97 2.47 1.67 0.04
N GLY A 98 2.04 2.02 1.25
CA GLY A 98 0.73 2.60 1.53
C GLY A 98 0.45 3.89 0.78
N ALA A 99 1.41 4.82 0.74
CA ALA A 99 1.26 6.07 -0.02
C ALA A 99 1.04 5.81 -1.52
N ILE A 100 1.79 4.89 -2.12
CA ILE A 100 1.56 4.51 -3.53
C ILE A 100 0.17 3.88 -3.70
N ALA A 101 -0.24 2.97 -2.81
CA ALA A 101 -1.55 2.32 -2.87
C ALA A 101 -2.69 3.35 -2.79
N GLU A 102 -2.61 4.29 -1.85
CA GLU A 102 -3.58 5.34 -1.64
C GLU A 102 -3.68 6.29 -2.84
N PHE A 103 -2.56 6.83 -3.30
CA PHE A 103 -2.57 7.83 -4.37
C PHE A 103 -2.99 7.22 -5.72
N VAL A 104 -2.56 5.99 -6.02
CA VAL A 104 -3.04 5.26 -7.21
C VAL A 104 -4.52 4.93 -7.06
N GLY A 105 -4.94 4.39 -5.91
CA GLY A 105 -6.32 4.00 -5.67
C GLY A 105 -7.30 5.16 -5.76
N THR A 106 -6.94 6.29 -5.17
CA THR A 106 -7.75 7.52 -5.16
C THR A 106 -7.95 8.06 -6.57
N GLU A 107 -6.93 8.11 -7.43
CA GLU A 107 -7.10 8.54 -8.83
C GLU A 107 -7.90 7.54 -9.67
N LEU A 108 -7.85 6.24 -9.33
CA LEU A 108 -8.65 5.23 -10.02
C LEU A 108 -10.16 5.30 -9.70
N LEU A 109 -10.54 5.96 -8.60
CA LEU A 109 -11.96 6.14 -8.25
C LEU A 109 -12.74 6.95 -9.28
N ALA A 110 -12.07 7.76 -10.09
CA ALA A 110 -12.71 8.42 -11.24
C ALA A 110 -13.25 7.42 -12.30
N PHE A 111 -12.86 6.14 -12.24
CA PHE A 111 -13.22 5.11 -13.23
C PHE A 111 -13.87 3.88 -12.62
N SER A 112 -13.98 3.79 -11.29
CA SER A 112 -14.57 2.66 -10.58
C SER A 112 -15.09 3.10 -9.22
N PRO A 113 -16.35 2.79 -8.86
CA PRO A 113 -16.91 3.16 -7.57
C PRO A 113 -16.28 2.40 -6.40
N GLU A 114 -15.69 1.23 -6.67
CA GLU A 114 -14.97 0.41 -5.71
C GLU A 114 -13.55 0.15 -6.21
N ILE A 115 -12.56 0.33 -5.34
CA ILE A 115 -11.15 0.12 -5.62
C ILE A 115 -10.48 -0.45 -4.38
N ILE A 116 -9.82 -1.59 -4.54
CA ILE A 116 -8.92 -2.18 -3.54
C ILE A 116 -7.54 -2.25 -4.19
N VAL A 117 -6.53 -1.65 -3.57
CA VAL A 117 -5.14 -1.66 -4.02
C VAL A 117 -4.28 -2.24 -2.91
N GLU A 118 -3.77 -3.44 -3.13
CA GLU A 118 -2.76 -4.07 -2.27
C GLU A 118 -1.36 -3.83 -2.84
N ASN A 119 -0.44 -3.37 -2.00
CA ASN A 119 0.97 -3.16 -2.29
C ASN A 119 1.82 -3.83 -1.20
N GLY A 120 1.92 -5.17 -1.24
CA GLY A 120 2.57 -5.93 -0.18
C GLY A 120 1.67 -6.02 1.05
N GLY A 121 2.14 -5.52 2.20
CA GLY A 121 1.37 -5.48 3.45
C GLY A 121 0.39 -4.32 3.56
N ASP A 122 0.41 -3.39 2.61
CA ASP A 122 -0.38 -2.16 2.65
C ASP A 122 -1.56 -2.22 1.67
N ILE A 123 -2.74 -1.86 2.14
CA ILE A 123 -3.99 -1.90 1.38
C ILE A 123 -4.68 -0.53 1.47
N TYR A 124 -4.95 0.06 0.31
CA TYR A 124 -5.97 1.10 0.18
C TYR A 124 -7.30 0.45 -0.19
N LEU A 125 -8.36 0.78 0.55
CA LEU A 125 -9.67 0.16 0.37
C LEU A 125 -10.76 1.22 0.28
N LYS A 126 -11.41 1.29 -0.88
CA LYS A 126 -12.71 1.94 -1.09
C LYS A 126 -13.73 0.91 -1.57
N SER A 127 -14.79 0.71 -0.81
CA SER A 127 -15.81 -0.29 -1.06
C SER A 127 -17.21 0.29 -0.87
N LEU A 128 -18.19 -0.27 -1.56
CA LEU A 128 -19.61 -0.01 -1.33
C LEU A 128 -20.22 -1.08 -0.41
N GLY A 129 -19.69 -2.30 -0.47
CA GLY A 129 -20.10 -3.41 0.37
C GLY A 129 -19.17 -3.67 1.55
N LYS A 130 -19.57 -4.62 2.39
CA LYS A 130 -18.75 -5.19 3.46
C LYS A 130 -17.58 -5.99 2.87
N ARG A 131 -16.38 -5.82 3.45
CA ARG A 131 -15.15 -6.54 3.09
C ARG A 131 -14.56 -7.18 4.35
N LEU A 132 -14.02 -8.39 4.20
CA LEU A 132 -13.24 -9.05 5.23
C LEU A 132 -11.79 -9.08 4.79
N VAL A 133 -10.93 -8.39 5.53
CA VAL A 133 -9.49 -8.30 5.24
C VAL A 133 -8.76 -9.28 6.15
N GLY A 134 -8.30 -10.39 5.59
CA GLY A 134 -7.58 -11.42 6.34
C GLY A 134 -6.16 -10.97 6.72
N ILE A 135 -5.71 -11.38 7.90
CA ILE A 135 -4.34 -11.15 8.38
C ILE A 135 -3.49 -12.38 8.06
N TYR A 136 -2.39 -12.14 7.35
CA TYR A 136 -1.35 -13.14 7.08
C TYR A 136 -0.15 -12.86 7.98
N ALA A 137 0.20 -13.82 8.84
CA ALA A 137 1.25 -13.69 9.85
C ALA A 137 2.30 -14.82 9.70
N GLY A 138 2.61 -15.21 8.46
CA GLY A 138 3.61 -16.25 8.17
C GLY A 138 3.26 -17.60 8.77
N GLU A 139 4.22 -18.21 9.48
CA GLU A 139 4.09 -19.50 10.17
C GLU A 139 3.28 -19.43 11.48
N SER A 140 2.83 -18.24 11.87
CA SER A 140 1.99 -18.09 13.06
C SER A 140 0.74 -18.98 12.97
N PRO A 141 0.33 -19.63 14.08
CA PRO A 141 -0.89 -20.44 14.10
C PRO A 141 -2.17 -19.61 13.87
N LEU A 142 -2.07 -18.27 13.88
CA LEU A 142 -3.16 -17.33 13.63
C LEU A 142 -3.30 -16.93 12.15
N THR A 143 -2.35 -17.31 11.29
CA THR A 143 -2.39 -16.99 9.86
C THR A 143 -3.69 -17.45 9.22
N GLY A 144 -4.40 -16.51 8.58
CA GLY A 144 -5.66 -16.77 7.90
C GLY A 144 -6.86 -17.07 8.82
N LYS A 145 -6.69 -16.97 10.15
CA LYS A 145 -7.76 -17.19 11.14
C LYS A 145 -8.37 -15.90 11.67
N ILE A 146 -7.68 -14.77 11.49
CA ILE A 146 -8.14 -13.44 11.93
C ILE A 146 -8.40 -12.59 10.69
N GLY A 147 -9.50 -11.85 10.71
CA GLY A 147 -9.82 -10.87 9.69
C GLY A 147 -10.46 -9.61 10.28
N LEU A 148 -10.20 -8.49 9.64
CA LEU A 148 -10.81 -7.20 9.94
C LEU A 148 -12.06 -7.05 9.07
N GLU A 149 -13.21 -6.90 9.72
CA GLU A 149 -14.46 -6.59 9.03
C GLU A 149 -14.54 -5.08 8.81
N ILE A 150 -14.63 -4.68 7.54
CA ILE A 150 -14.73 -3.28 7.11
C ILE A 150 -16.06 -3.09 6.38
N THR A 151 -16.83 -2.08 6.76
CA THR A 151 -18.06 -1.71 6.07
C THR A 151 -17.80 -0.65 5.02
N GLY A 152 -18.66 -0.54 3.99
CA GLY A 152 -18.50 0.47 2.94
C GLY A 152 -18.48 1.91 3.46
N THR A 153 -19.19 2.17 4.57
CA THR A 153 -19.25 3.48 5.24
C THR A 153 -17.96 3.87 5.94
N ASP A 154 -17.08 2.92 6.27
CA ASP A 154 -15.78 3.19 6.87
C ASP A 154 -14.75 3.67 5.84
N THR A 155 -15.09 3.62 4.55
CA THR A 155 -14.13 3.75 3.45
C THR A 155 -14.28 5.09 2.71
N PRO A 156 -13.19 5.69 2.21
CA PRO A 156 -11.86 5.10 2.01
C PRO A 156 -11.03 5.00 3.30
N LEU A 157 -10.25 3.92 3.42
CA LEU A 157 -9.27 3.77 4.51
C LEU A 157 -8.02 3.01 4.04
N GLY A 158 -6.97 3.09 4.86
CA GLY A 158 -5.75 2.31 4.72
C GLY A 158 -5.67 1.21 5.78
N ILE A 159 -5.22 0.02 5.40
CA ILE A 159 -4.85 -1.08 6.31
C ILE A 159 -3.42 -1.42 5.98
N CYS A 160 -2.53 -1.26 6.94
CA CYS A 160 -1.10 -1.50 6.76
C CYS A 160 -0.66 -2.53 7.78
N THR A 161 0.21 -3.44 7.37
CA THR A 161 0.80 -4.42 8.27
C THR A 161 2.30 -4.46 8.07
N SER A 162 3.01 -4.31 9.17
CA SER A 162 4.44 -4.57 9.26
C SER A 162 4.69 -5.97 9.80
N SER A 163 5.77 -6.59 9.39
CA SER A 163 6.17 -7.90 9.90
C SER A 163 7.68 -7.94 10.08
N GLY A 164 8.12 -8.53 11.20
CA GLY A 164 9.54 -8.87 11.41
C GLY A 164 9.96 -10.18 10.78
N THR A 165 8.99 -11.01 10.34
CA THR A 165 9.21 -12.40 9.91
C THR A 165 8.76 -12.68 8.48
N VAL A 166 8.02 -11.76 7.85
CA VAL A 166 7.47 -11.89 6.49
C VAL A 166 7.71 -10.61 5.69
N GLY A 167 8.16 -10.73 4.43
CA GLY A 167 8.37 -9.60 3.52
C GLY A 167 9.77 -8.97 3.56
N HIS A 168 9.96 -7.90 2.78
CA HIS A 168 11.28 -7.28 2.53
C HIS A 168 11.51 -5.95 3.26
N SER A 169 10.49 -5.43 3.94
CA SER A 169 10.59 -4.17 4.67
C SER A 169 11.46 -4.36 5.91
N LEU A 170 12.35 -3.39 6.18
CA LEU A 170 13.17 -3.42 7.39
C LEU A 170 12.25 -3.22 8.61
N SER A 171 12.13 -4.25 9.43
CA SER A 171 11.42 -4.21 10.71
C SER A 171 12.39 -4.59 11.83
N TYR A 172 12.39 -3.81 12.91
CA TYR A 172 13.11 -4.13 14.14
C TYR A 172 12.20 -4.86 15.15
N GLY A 173 10.94 -5.08 14.80
CA GLY A 173 9.98 -5.80 15.63
C GLY A 173 10.22 -7.31 15.61
N LYS A 174 9.83 -7.98 16.69
CA LYS A 174 9.83 -9.46 16.80
C LYS A 174 8.44 -10.08 16.53
N ALA A 175 7.48 -9.26 16.11
CA ALA A 175 6.11 -9.68 15.89
C ALA A 175 5.90 -10.16 14.45
N ASP A 176 5.07 -11.19 14.31
CA ASP A 176 4.75 -11.77 13.00
C ASP A 176 3.87 -10.85 12.13
N ALA A 177 3.03 -10.03 12.76
CA ALA A 177 2.22 -8.99 12.13
C ALA A 177 1.88 -7.89 13.15
N VAL A 178 2.02 -6.62 12.77
CA VAL A 178 1.59 -5.42 13.51
C VAL A 178 0.90 -4.47 12.55
#